data_AF-A0A9X1ZXD3-F1
#
_entry.id   AF-A0A9X1ZXD3-F1
#
_cell.length_a   1.000
_cell.length_b   1.000
_cell.length_c   1.000
_cell.angle_alpha   90.00
_cell.angle_beta   90.00
_cell.angle_gamma   90.00
#
_symmetry.space_group_name_H-M   'P 1'
#
loop_
_entity.id
_entity.type
_entity.pdbx_description
1 polymer ?
#
loop_
_entity_poly.entity_id
_entity_poly.type
_entity_poly.pdbx_seq_one_letter_code
_entity_poly.pdbx_strand_id
1 'polypeptide(L)'
;MKDAVTGRDFARLGPGADAPRETAEKPTLRFDQLIAQLAAPASGVADPSHGQAGRRYGPSIREASKDRQWTPENIALLGTMADAQVAKRIGGISFITVQKKRQALGIPPATPASRPWTPEHIAMLGARSDAELARLTGRSTKAVNQKRIKLGIPSVCEQRSAGRHKWTLEHLSMLGTLPDKEVGARIGLSAYTVCIKRRSLRIRAAKPHDGWHNDDIALLGTMSDAQVAQRLGVKRHVVTRKRRVLGIPSTRARSCAASHR
;
A
#
# COMPACT_ATOMS: atom_id res chain seq x y z
N MET A 1 -6.98 11.35 -60.39
CA MET A 1 -7.58 12.07 -59.24
C MET A 1 -6.63 11.91 -58.07
N LYS A 2 -5.77 12.93 -57.88
CA LYS A 2 -4.76 13.01 -56.82
C LYS A 2 -4.99 14.37 -56.17
N ASP A 3 -5.52 14.40 -54.96
CA ASP A 3 -5.70 15.60 -54.14
C ASP A 3 -4.61 15.57 -53.06
N ALA A 4 -3.59 16.43 -53.09
CA ALA A 4 -3.58 17.84 -52.70
C ALA A 4 -3.68 18.04 -51.17
N VAL A 5 -2.53 17.98 -50.48
CA VAL A 5 -2.32 18.63 -49.18
C VAL A 5 -1.10 19.55 -49.29
N THR A 6 -1.43 20.83 -49.31
CA THR A 6 -0.67 22.06 -49.05
C THR A 6 0.75 21.93 -48.50
N GLY A 7 1.71 22.30 -49.35
CA GLY A 7 3.05 22.71 -48.95
C GLY A 7 3.04 24.09 -48.30
N ARG A 8 3.85 24.25 -47.25
CA ARG A 8 4.18 25.55 -46.66
C ARG A 8 5.36 26.15 -47.42
N ASP A 9 5.12 27.29 -48.05
CA ASP A 9 6.13 28.18 -48.60
C ASP A 9 6.98 28.80 -47.48
N PHE A 10 8.29 28.60 -47.56
CA PHE A 10 9.28 29.39 -46.85
C PHE A 10 10.22 30.04 -47.87
N ALA A 11 9.92 31.29 -48.18
CA ALA A 11 10.79 32.27 -48.82
C ALA A 11 10.83 33.48 -47.87
N ARG A 12 11.90 34.24 -47.63
CA ARG A 12 13.31 34.24 -48.02
C ARG A 12 13.94 35.42 -47.21
N LEU A 13 15.25 35.40 -46.95
CA LEU A 13 16.15 36.55 -46.63
C LEU A 13 15.98 37.18 -45.22
N GLY A 14 17.01 37.50 -44.44
CA GLY A 14 18.47 37.56 -44.63
C GLY A 14 19.15 37.88 -43.27
N PRO A 15 20.49 37.99 -43.22
CA PRO A 15 21.27 37.89 -41.99
C PRO A 15 21.40 39.25 -41.28
N GLY A 16 20.97 39.32 -40.02
CA GLY A 16 21.10 40.50 -39.17
C GLY A 16 22.19 40.31 -38.12
N ALA A 17 23.34 40.93 -38.40
CA ALA A 17 24.31 41.53 -37.48
C ALA A 17 24.47 40.94 -36.06
N ASP A 18 25.66 40.39 -35.82
CA ASP A 18 26.30 40.32 -34.51
C ASP A 18 26.27 41.68 -33.79
N ALA A 19 25.67 41.68 -32.61
CA ALA A 19 25.92 42.68 -31.57
C ALA A 19 26.08 41.93 -30.24
N PRO A 20 27.21 42.09 -29.53
CA PRO A 20 27.40 41.45 -28.24
C PRO A 20 26.44 42.09 -27.24
N ARG A 21 25.50 41.29 -26.72
CA ARG A 21 24.75 41.67 -25.51
C ARG A 21 25.72 41.63 -24.34
N GLU A 22 26.18 42.80 -23.90
CA GLU A 22 26.73 43.01 -22.57
C GLU A 22 25.74 42.46 -21.53
N THR A 23 26.04 41.29 -20.99
CA THR A 23 25.43 40.81 -19.75
C THR A 23 26.04 41.61 -18.62
N ALA A 24 25.41 42.71 -18.24
CA ALA A 24 25.69 43.38 -16.98
C ALA A 24 25.36 42.41 -15.84
N GLU A 25 26.40 41.73 -15.33
CA GLU A 25 26.34 40.97 -14.08
C GLU A 25 25.96 41.95 -12.96
N LYS A 26 24.72 41.85 -12.48
CA LYS A 26 24.30 42.56 -11.28
C LYS A 26 25.12 42.01 -10.10
N PRO A 27 25.78 42.86 -9.29
CA PRO A 27 26.52 42.38 -8.14
C PRO A 27 25.52 41.83 -7.11
N THR A 28 25.42 40.51 -7.02
CA THR A 28 24.73 39.81 -5.94
C THR A 28 25.56 39.98 -4.69
N LEU A 29 25.24 41.02 -3.91
CA LEU A 29 25.71 41.14 -2.53
C LEU A 29 25.35 39.85 -1.80
N ARG A 30 26.37 39.09 -1.40
CA ARG A 30 26.21 37.89 -0.56
C ARG A 30 25.50 38.33 0.71
N PHE A 31 24.43 37.62 1.07
CA PHE A 31 23.61 37.88 2.26
C PHE A 31 24.46 38.13 3.53
N ASP A 32 25.62 37.48 3.62
CA ASP A 32 26.58 37.63 4.72
C ASP A 32 27.18 39.05 4.83
N GLN A 33 27.38 39.76 3.72
CA GLN A 33 27.85 41.16 3.71
C GLN A 33 26.77 42.13 4.19
N LEU A 34 25.49 41.82 3.95
CA LEU A 34 24.37 42.66 4.39
C LEU A 34 24.19 42.61 5.92
N ILE A 35 24.45 41.45 6.53
CA ILE A 35 24.42 41.28 7.99
C ILE A 35 25.57 42.06 8.66
N ALA A 36 26.76 42.08 8.05
CA ALA A 36 27.89 42.84 8.57
C ALA A 36 27.65 44.35 8.55
N GLN A 37 26.90 44.86 7.58
CA GLN A 37 26.61 46.29 7.43
C GLN A 37 25.53 46.80 8.40
N LEU A 38 24.69 45.90 8.94
CA LEU A 38 23.67 46.22 9.97
C LEU A 38 24.17 46.01 11.41
N ALA A 39 25.38 45.49 11.59
CA ALA A 39 25.98 45.22 12.90
C ALA A 39 26.84 46.37 13.45
N ALA A 40 26.77 47.57 12.87
CA ALA A 40 27.39 48.76 13.45
C ALA A 40 26.57 49.23 14.67
N PRO A 41 27.16 49.38 15.86
CA PRO A 41 26.43 49.89 17.02
C PRO A 41 26.17 51.38 16.83
N ALA A 42 24.90 51.75 16.68
CA ALA A 42 24.45 53.13 16.80
C ALA A 42 24.78 53.60 18.24
N SER A 43 25.92 54.25 18.39
CA SER A 43 26.31 54.92 19.63
C SER A 43 25.46 56.19 19.75
N GLY A 44 24.63 56.27 20.78
CA GLY A 44 24.00 57.54 21.19
C GLY A 44 22.49 57.54 21.34
N VAL A 45 21.88 56.53 21.97
CA VAL A 45 20.55 56.70 22.58
C VAL A 45 20.66 56.34 24.05
N ALA A 46 20.51 57.33 24.92
CA ALA A 46 20.44 57.13 26.35
C ALA A 46 19.24 56.20 26.67
N ASP A 47 19.51 55.10 27.36
CA ASP A 47 18.52 54.14 27.84
C ASP A 47 17.79 54.72 29.06
N PRO A 48 16.50 55.11 28.95
CA PRO A 48 15.73 55.56 30.09
C PRO A 48 14.99 54.37 30.69
N SER A 49 15.70 53.35 31.18
CA SER A 49 15.03 52.23 31.87
C SER A 49 15.87 51.49 32.91
N HIS A 50 16.64 52.21 33.70
CA HIS A 50 17.03 51.71 35.03
C HIS A 50 15.93 52.05 36.04
N GLY A 51 14.95 51.16 36.24
CA GLY A 51 14.09 51.22 37.44
C GLY A 51 12.60 50.91 37.33
N GLN A 52 12.11 50.30 36.25
CA GLN A 52 10.71 49.83 36.23
C GLN A 52 10.61 48.40 35.74
N ALA A 53 10.31 47.49 36.67
CA ALA A 53 9.91 46.12 36.36
C ALA A 53 8.77 46.14 35.35
N GLY A 54 8.99 45.54 34.18
CA GLY A 54 8.09 45.62 33.05
C GLY A 54 6.68 45.11 33.36
N ARG A 55 5.70 46.03 33.32
CA ARG A 55 4.32 45.71 32.92
C ARG A 55 3.84 46.77 31.92
N ARG A 56 4.11 46.55 30.63
CA ARG A 56 3.64 47.42 29.54
C ARG A 56 2.19 47.20 29.14
N TYR A 57 1.60 46.06 29.48
CA TYR A 57 0.18 45.79 29.35
C TYR A 57 -0.32 45.30 30.71
N GLY A 58 -1.48 45.79 31.16
CA GLY A 58 -2.23 45.13 32.24
C GLY A 58 -2.52 43.66 31.87
N PRO A 59 -2.97 42.82 32.81
CA PRO A 59 -3.30 41.43 32.51
C PRO A 59 -4.20 41.41 31.29
N SER A 60 -3.77 40.70 30.25
CA SER A 60 -4.54 40.64 29.01
C SER A 60 -5.94 40.12 29.35
N ILE A 61 -6.99 40.61 28.66
CA ILE A 61 -8.36 40.06 28.81
C ILE A 61 -8.37 38.52 28.60
N ARG A 62 -7.37 37.98 27.90
CA ARG A 62 -7.12 36.56 27.68
C ARG A 62 -6.50 35.81 28.87
N GLU A 63 -5.86 36.49 29.82
CA GLU A 63 -5.31 35.89 31.04
C GLU A 63 -6.34 35.84 32.15
N ALA A 64 -7.10 36.92 32.37
CA ALA A 64 -8.20 36.95 33.34
C ALA A 64 -9.34 35.96 32.99
N SER A 65 -9.46 35.56 31.71
CA SER A 65 -10.46 34.59 31.27
C SER A 65 -10.09 33.14 31.55
N LYS A 66 -8.81 32.79 31.67
CA LYS A 66 -8.36 31.39 31.89
C LYS A 66 -8.80 30.83 33.25
N ASP A 67 -8.80 31.65 34.29
CA ASP A 67 -9.15 31.22 35.65
C ASP A 67 -10.67 31.17 35.87
N ARG A 68 -11.44 32.03 35.19
CA ARG A 68 -12.92 32.04 35.24
C ARG A 68 -13.57 30.85 34.50
N GLN A 69 -12.81 30.18 33.65
CA GLN A 69 -13.27 29.10 32.77
C GLN A 69 -13.30 27.72 33.42
N TRP A 70 -12.51 27.49 34.49
CA TRP A 70 -12.41 26.20 35.18
C TRP A 70 -13.27 26.16 36.45
N THR A 71 -14.58 26.35 36.28
CA THR A 71 -15.53 26.14 37.38
C THR A 71 -15.69 24.64 37.70
N PRO A 72 -16.15 24.27 38.90
CA PRO A 72 -16.39 22.86 39.26
C PRO A 72 -17.28 22.12 38.25
N GLU A 73 -18.27 22.79 37.69
CA GLU A 73 -19.18 22.25 36.66
C GLU A 73 -18.42 21.92 35.38
N ASN A 74 -17.51 22.80 34.95
CA ASN A 74 -16.69 22.58 33.76
C ASN A 74 -15.62 21.51 33.97
N ILE A 75 -15.14 21.35 35.20
CA ILE A 75 -14.24 20.24 35.57
C ILE A 75 -15.00 18.91 35.53
N ALA A 76 -16.26 18.86 35.99
CA ALA A 76 -17.09 17.65 35.93
C ALA A 76 -17.40 17.18 34.49
N LEU A 77 -17.32 18.08 33.50
CA LEU A 77 -17.45 17.72 32.08
C LEU A 77 -16.22 16.99 31.52
N LEU A 78 -15.04 17.13 32.15
CA LEU A 78 -13.81 16.47 31.72
C LEU A 78 -13.91 14.96 31.95
N GLY A 79 -13.66 14.16 30.91
CA GLY A 79 -13.72 12.69 30.99
C GLY A 79 -15.11 12.10 30.71
N THR A 80 -16.18 12.89 30.80
CA THR A 80 -17.55 12.47 30.45
C THR A 80 -17.81 12.57 28.94
N MET A 81 -17.32 13.63 28.31
CA MET A 81 -17.47 13.89 26.87
C MET A 81 -16.12 14.08 26.20
N ALA A 82 -16.07 14.03 24.86
CA ALA A 82 -14.81 14.27 24.15
C ALA A 82 -14.31 15.71 24.40
N ASP A 83 -12.99 15.88 24.58
CA ASP A 83 -12.35 17.17 24.90
C ASP A 83 -12.74 18.29 23.90
N ALA A 84 -13.00 17.95 22.63
CA ALA A 84 -13.47 18.88 21.61
C ALA A 84 -14.92 19.35 21.82
N GLN A 85 -15.79 18.48 22.34
CA GLN A 85 -17.18 18.84 22.69
C GLN A 85 -17.19 19.70 23.96
N VAL A 86 -16.34 19.38 24.94
CA VAL A 86 -16.16 20.19 26.15
C VAL A 86 -15.67 21.59 25.79
N ALA A 87 -14.70 21.71 24.88
CA ALA A 87 -14.22 23.01 24.39
C ALA A 87 -15.32 23.85 23.74
N LYS A 88 -16.19 23.23 22.92
CA LYS A 88 -17.35 23.89 22.32
C LYS A 88 -18.39 24.33 23.35
N ARG A 89 -18.61 23.51 24.38
CA ARG A 89 -19.62 23.77 25.42
C ARG A 89 -19.21 24.88 26.38
N ILE A 90 -17.92 24.94 26.76
CA ILE A 90 -17.41 25.99 27.64
C ILE A 90 -17.24 27.31 26.87
N GLY A 91 -16.87 27.25 25.58
CA GLY A 91 -16.69 28.43 24.74
C GLY A 91 -15.42 29.22 25.09
N GLY A 92 -14.70 29.70 24.08
CA GLY A 92 -13.48 30.50 24.30
C GLY A 92 -12.23 29.71 24.74
N ILE A 93 -12.30 28.37 24.77
CA ILE A 93 -11.18 27.49 25.12
C ILE A 93 -10.80 26.62 23.92
N SER A 94 -9.51 26.52 23.64
CA SER A 94 -8.99 25.55 22.67
C SER A 94 -9.06 24.13 23.25
N PHE A 95 -9.37 23.14 22.40
CA PHE A 95 -9.39 21.73 22.80
C PHE A 95 -8.05 21.27 23.41
N ILE A 96 -6.92 21.86 23.00
CA ILE A 96 -5.60 21.57 23.57
C ILE A 96 -5.52 22.00 25.05
N THR A 97 -6.11 23.15 25.39
CA THR A 97 -6.14 23.64 26.78
C THR A 97 -7.01 22.72 27.65
N VAL A 98 -8.13 22.24 27.11
CA VAL A 98 -8.99 21.24 27.77
C VAL A 98 -8.25 19.93 27.98
N GLN A 99 -7.54 19.45 26.95
CA GLN A 99 -6.72 18.24 27.03
C GLN A 99 -5.63 18.35 28.10
N LYS A 100 -4.92 19.48 28.16
CA LYS A 100 -3.88 19.74 29.16
C LYS A 100 -4.44 19.77 30.57
N LYS A 101 -5.57 20.44 30.80
CA LYS A 101 -6.22 20.48 32.13
C LYS A 101 -6.70 19.10 32.54
N ARG A 102 -7.34 18.35 31.63
CA ARG A 102 -7.73 16.95 31.86
C ARG A 102 -6.53 16.08 32.25
N GLN A 103 -5.42 16.20 31.52
CA GLN A 103 -4.17 15.49 31.83
C GLN A 103 -3.59 15.89 33.20
N ALA A 104 -3.61 17.18 33.54
CA ALA A 104 -3.15 17.68 34.85
C ALA A 104 -3.98 17.15 36.01
N LEU A 105 -5.28 16.90 35.79
CA LEU A 105 -6.18 16.29 36.77
C LEU A 105 -6.15 14.75 36.73
N GLY A 106 -5.34 14.13 35.87
CA GLY A 106 -5.24 12.67 35.76
C GLY A 106 -6.49 11.98 35.19
N ILE A 107 -7.47 12.74 34.67
CA ILE A 107 -8.73 12.19 34.19
C ILE A 107 -8.51 11.51 32.83
N PRO A 108 -8.89 10.23 32.63
CA PRO A 108 -8.75 9.59 31.32
C PRO A 108 -9.69 10.23 30.29
N PRO A 109 -9.31 10.24 29.00
CA PRO A 109 -10.19 10.75 27.96
C PRO A 109 -11.45 9.91 27.84
N ALA A 110 -12.58 10.56 27.55
CA ALA A 110 -13.86 9.91 27.33
C ALA A 110 -13.84 8.95 26.12
N THR A 111 -13.03 9.27 25.10
CA THR A 111 -12.92 8.45 23.89
C THR A 111 -11.94 7.30 24.08
N PRO A 112 -12.36 6.03 23.87
CA PRO A 112 -11.48 4.86 24.00
C PRO A 112 -10.23 4.93 23.10
N ALA A 113 -10.38 5.54 21.91
CA ALA A 113 -9.29 5.76 20.97
C ALA A 113 -8.15 6.63 21.54
N SER A 114 -8.50 7.59 22.41
CA SER A 114 -7.53 8.53 23.00
C SER A 114 -6.97 8.04 24.34
N ARG A 115 -7.57 6.99 24.92
CA ARG A 115 -7.11 6.43 26.20
C ARG A 115 -5.65 5.96 26.06
N PRO A 116 -4.79 6.13 27.08
CA PRO A 116 -3.45 5.56 27.07
C PRO A 116 -3.47 4.03 26.87
N TRP A 117 -2.39 3.51 26.27
CA TRP A 117 -2.18 2.07 26.18
C TRP A 117 -1.71 1.57 27.54
N THR A 118 -2.42 0.61 28.12
CA THR A 118 -1.99 -0.04 29.37
C THR A 118 -0.97 -1.14 29.06
N PRO A 119 -0.13 -1.54 30.03
CA PRO A 119 0.82 -2.64 29.85
C PRO A 119 0.13 -3.95 29.44
N GLU A 120 -1.06 -4.26 29.95
CA GLU A 120 -1.78 -5.48 29.55
C GLU A 120 -2.16 -5.43 28.07
N HIS A 121 -2.64 -4.28 27.58
CA HIS A 121 -2.98 -4.11 26.18
C HIS A 121 -1.76 -4.24 25.27
N ILE A 122 -0.58 -3.81 25.73
CA ILE A 122 0.67 -3.95 24.99
C ILE A 122 1.11 -5.42 24.94
N ALA A 123 1.00 -6.15 26.05
CA ALA A 123 1.32 -7.58 26.10
C ALA A 123 0.41 -8.42 25.19
N MET A 124 -0.83 -7.97 24.95
CA MET A 124 -1.75 -8.65 24.02
C MET A 124 -1.47 -8.36 22.54
N LEU A 125 -0.71 -7.31 22.20
CA LEU A 125 -0.32 -7.02 20.82
C LEU A 125 0.57 -8.16 20.31
N GLY A 126 0.20 -8.75 19.19
CA GLY A 126 0.93 -9.89 18.61
C GLY A 126 0.59 -11.26 19.22
N ALA A 127 -0.06 -11.33 20.39
CA ALA A 127 -0.60 -12.59 20.93
C ALA A 127 -2.01 -12.88 20.39
N ARG A 128 -2.84 -11.83 20.28
CA ARG A 128 -4.19 -11.89 19.69
C ARG A 128 -4.25 -11.16 18.37
N SER A 129 -5.28 -11.44 17.56
CA SER A 129 -5.48 -10.72 16.31
C SER A 129 -5.78 -9.23 16.58
N ASP A 130 -5.32 -8.34 15.70
CA ASP A 130 -5.59 -6.90 15.80
C ASP A 130 -7.10 -6.60 15.87
N ALA A 131 -7.94 -7.46 15.27
CA ALA A 131 -9.40 -7.35 15.27
C ALA A 131 -10.02 -7.69 16.63
N GLU A 132 -9.58 -8.76 17.29
CA GLU A 132 -10.06 -9.12 18.63
C GLU A 132 -9.60 -8.09 19.67
N LEU A 133 -8.36 -7.63 19.57
CA LEU A 133 -7.83 -6.62 20.48
C LEU A 133 -8.54 -5.27 20.32
N ALA A 134 -8.94 -4.91 19.09
CA ALA A 134 -9.78 -3.75 18.83
C ALA A 134 -11.13 -3.85 19.54
N ARG A 135 -11.80 -5.02 19.48
CA ARG A 135 -13.06 -5.27 20.19
C ARG A 135 -12.90 -5.19 21.71
N LEU A 136 -11.82 -5.75 22.25
CA LEU A 136 -11.55 -5.74 23.69
C LEU A 136 -11.24 -4.34 24.23
N THR A 137 -10.45 -3.56 23.47
CA THR A 137 -10.01 -2.23 23.88
C THR A 137 -11.00 -1.12 23.54
N GLY A 138 -12.03 -1.41 22.74
CA GLY A 138 -12.93 -0.42 22.16
C GLY A 138 -12.24 0.54 21.18
N ARG A 139 -11.04 0.19 20.68
CA ARG A 139 -10.29 1.00 19.70
C ARG A 139 -10.55 0.50 18.29
N SER A 140 -10.16 1.31 17.29
CA SER A 140 -10.19 0.86 15.90
C SER A 140 -9.07 -0.14 15.61
N THR A 141 -9.33 -1.07 14.70
CA THR A 141 -8.33 -2.03 14.21
C THR A 141 -7.08 -1.34 13.66
N LYS A 142 -7.26 -0.19 12.98
CA LYS A 142 -6.17 0.65 12.48
C LYS A 142 -5.29 1.20 13.60
N ALA A 143 -5.87 1.68 14.70
CA ALA A 143 -5.10 2.21 15.84
C ALA A 143 -4.27 1.10 16.53
N VAL A 144 -4.86 -0.09 16.66
CA VAL A 144 -4.15 -1.28 17.17
C VAL A 144 -2.98 -1.65 16.26
N ASN A 145 -3.22 -1.72 14.96
CA ASN A 145 -2.21 -2.04 13.95
C ASN A 145 -1.06 -1.02 13.94
N GLN A 146 -1.37 0.28 14.01
CA GLN A 146 -0.36 1.34 14.10
C GLN A 146 0.48 1.24 15.36
N LYS A 147 -0.14 0.95 16.52
CA LYS A 147 0.59 0.78 17.77
C LYS A 147 1.50 -0.45 17.71
N ARG A 148 1.00 -1.56 17.16
CA ARG A 148 1.77 -2.79 16.93
C ARG A 148 3.00 -2.52 16.06
N ILE A 149 2.82 -1.87 14.92
CA ILE A 149 3.92 -1.52 13.99
C ILE A 149 4.93 -0.59 14.67
N LYS A 150 4.47 0.42 15.42
CA LYS A 150 5.36 1.34 16.16
C LYS A 150 6.23 0.62 17.20
N LEU A 151 5.71 -0.46 17.79
CA LEU A 151 6.44 -1.30 18.74
C LEU A 151 7.25 -2.42 18.05
N GLY A 152 7.22 -2.51 16.73
CA GLY A 152 7.94 -3.54 15.97
C GLY A 152 7.41 -4.97 16.21
N ILE A 153 6.21 -5.12 16.76
CA ILE A 153 5.65 -6.43 17.10
C ILE A 153 5.04 -7.06 15.84
N PRO A 154 5.46 -8.26 15.42
CA PRO A 154 4.84 -8.94 14.28
C PRO A 154 3.38 -9.30 14.59
N SER A 155 2.49 -9.25 13.60
CA SER A 155 1.09 -9.65 13.83
C SER A 155 0.99 -11.16 13.98
N VAL A 156 -0.07 -11.66 14.62
CA VAL A 156 -0.33 -13.12 14.69
C VAL A 156 -0.29 -13.76 13.30
N CYS A 157 -0.84 -13.09 12.28
CA CYS A 157 -0.79 -13.61 10.91
C CYS A 157 0.62 -13.56 10.33
N GLU A 158 1.44 -12.55 10.66
CA GLU A 158 2.83 -12.44 10.22
C GLU A 158 3.75 -13.41 10.95
N GLN A 159 3.51 -13.73 12.23
CA GLN A 159 4.22 -14.77 12.98
C GLN A 159 3.89 -16.16 12.42
N ARG A 160 2.60 -16.44 12.16
CA ARG A 160 2.18 -17.68 11.49
C ARG A 160 2.66 -17.75 10.04
N SER A 161 2.83 -16.58 9.40
CA SER A 161 3.36 -16.44 8.05
C SER A 161 4.85 -16.11 8.03
N ALA A 162 5.59 -16.26 9.14
CA ALA A 162 7.03 -15.96 9.19
C ALA A 162 7.82 -16.89 8.25
N GLY A 163 7.19 -17.99 7.84
CA GLY A 163 7.59 -18.83 6.70
C GLY A 163 6.93 -18.42 5.36
N ARG A 164 6.69 -17.12 5.09
CA ARG A 164 6.23 -16.67 3.76
C ARG A 164 7.18 -17.25 2.73
N HIS A 165 6.64 -18.14 1.91
CA HIS A 165 7.43 -18.93 0.99
C HIS A 165 8.32 -18.04 0.12
N LYS A 166 9.63 -18.22 0.27
CA LYS A 166 10.63 -17.50 -0.51
C LYS A 166 10.64 -18.10 -1.92
N TRP A 167 10.13 -17.34 -2.87
CA TRP A 167 10.14 -17.73 -4.28
C TRP A 167 11.57 -17.78 -4.79
N THR A 168 12.08 -18.99 -5.02
CA THR A 168 13.39 -19.23 -5.65
C THR A 168 13.25 -19.10 -7.18
N LEU A 169 14.38 -18.98 -7.87
CA LEU A 169 14.39 -18.93 -9.34
C LEU A 169 13.76 -20.20 -9.95
N GLU A 170 13.97 -21.35 -9.31
CA GLU A 170 13.35 -22.63 -9.69
C GLU A 170 11.83 -22.58 -9.57
N HIS A 171 11.28 -22.04 -8.49
CA HIS A 171 9.83 -21.89 -8.35
C HIS A 171 9.24 -20.94 -9.39
N LEU A 172 9.99 -19.90 -9.77
CA LEU A 172 9.58 -18.94 -10.78
C LEU A 172 9.56 -19.54 -12.19
N SER A 173 10.52 -20.42 -12.53
CA SER A 173 10.56 -21.07 -13.85
C SER A 173 9.41 -22.05 -14.09
N MET A 174 8.82 -22.59 -13.01
CA MET A 174 7.65 -23.45 -13.09
C MET A 174 6.34 -22.68 -13.39
N LEU A 175 6.29 -21.37 -13.06
CA LEU A 175 5.09 -20.55 -13.25
C LEU A 175 4.83 -20.31 -14.75
N GLY A 176 3.67 -20.75 -15.23
CA GLY A 176 3.28 -20.61 -16.65
C GLY A 176 3.70 -21.79 -17.54
N THR A 177 4.67 -22.59 -17.10
CA THR A 177 5.03 -23.88 -17.72
C THR A 177 4.09 -24.99 -17.25
N LEU A 178 3.90 -25.08 -15.94
CA LEU A 178 3.03 -26.06 -15.31
C LEU A 178 1.74 -25.40 -14.80
N PRO A 179 0.63 -26.13 -14.69
CA PRO A 179 -0.60 -25.61 -14.10
C PRO A 179 -0.38 -25.28 -12.62
N ASP A 180 -0.98 -24.18 -12.16
CA ASP A 180 -0.78 -23.62 -10.82
C ASP A 180 -1.03 -24.65 -9.68
N LYS A 181 -1.89 -25.65 -9.93
CA LYS A 181 -2.17 -26.76 -9.00
C LYS A 181 -0.97 -27.68 -8.79
N GLU A 182 -0.28 -28.07 -9.86
CA GLU A 182 0.89 -28.94 -9.79
C GLU A 182 2.09 -28.21 -9.19
N VAL A 183 2.27 -26.94 -9.58
CA VAL A 183 3.31 -26.09 -8.98
C VAL A 183 3.07 -25.94 -7.48
N GLY A 184 1.82 -25.74 -7.05
CA GLY A 184 1.46 -25.70 -5.64
C GLY A 184 1.80 -27.00 -4.91
N ALA A 185 1.44 -28.15 -5.49
CA ALA A 185 1.73 -29.46 -4.92
C ALA A 185 3.24 -29.72 -4.77
N ARG A 186 4.06 -29.32 -5.76
CA ARG A 186 5.53 -29.49 -5.71
C ARG A 186 6.20 -28.61 -4.66
N ILE A 187 5.72 -27.38 -4.51
CA ILE A 187 6.32 -26.38 -3.61
C ILE A 187 5.78 -26.52 -2.17
N GLY A 188 4.69 -27.28 -1.97
CA GLY A 188 3.99 -27.35 -0.68
C GLY A 188 3.13 -26.11 -0.41
N LEU A 189 2.64 -25.46 -1.47
CA LEU A 189 1.81 -24.27 -1.39
C LEU A 189 0.41 -24.50 -1.95
N SER A 190 -0.53 -23.67 -1.51
CA SER A 190 -1.84 -23.58 -2.15
C SER A 190 -1.71 -23.12 -3.60
N ALA A 191 -2.45 -23.76 -4.50
CA ALA A 191 -2.60 -23.33 -5.89
C ALA A 191 -3.04 -21.85 -6.00
N TYR A 192 -3.76 -21.34 -4.99
CA TYR A 192 -4.15 -19.93 -4.93
C TYR A 192 -2.95 -19.01 -4.73
N THR A 193 -2.03 -19.34 -3.82
CA THR A 193 -0.80 -18.57 -3.58
C THR A 193 0.08 -18.50 -4.83
N VAL A 194 0.19 -19.63 -5.54
CA VAL A 194 0.88 -19.73 -6.83
C VAL A 194 0.20 -18.86 -7.90
N CYS A 195 -1.13 -18.93 -8.01
CA CYS A 195 -1.91 -18.12 -8.94
C CYS A 195 -1.73 -16.62 -8.69
N ILE A 196 -1.75 -16.17 -7.44
CA ILE A 196 -1.49 -14.78 -7.07
C ILE A 196 -0.07 -14.37 -7.47
N LYS A 197 0.94 -15.20 -7.19
CA LYS A 197 2.32 -14.91 -7.60
C LYS A 197 2.45 -14.83 -9.13
N ARG A 198 1.90 -15.79 -9.86
CA ARG A 198 1.89 -15.80 -11.34
C ARG A 198 1.25 -14.54 -11.91
N ARG A 199 0.09 -14.14 -11.37
CA ARG A 199 -0.61 -12.90 -11.76
C ARG A 199 0.22 -11.65 -11.46
N SER A 200 0.93 -11.62 -10.32
CA SER A 200 1.81 -10.49 -9.98
C SER A 200 2.95 -10.32 -10.99
N LEU A 201 3.41 -11.43 -11.58
CA LEU A 201 4.44 -11.46 -12.62
C LEU A 201 3.87 -11.34 -14.04
N ARG A 202 2.54 -11.17 -14.17
CA ARG A 202 1.81 -11.08 -15.45
C ARG A 202 2.04 -12.28 -16.39
N ILE A 203 2.35 -13.45 -15.83
CA ILE A 203 2.55 -14.68 -16.60
C ILE A 203 1.18 -15.31 -16.87
N ARG A 204 0.93 -15.72 -18.13
CA ARG A 204 -0.30 -16.43 -18.51
C ARG A 204 -0.34 -17.80 -17.83
N ALA A 205 -1.54 -18.25 -17.44
CA ALA A 205 -1.71 -19.60 -16.91
C ALA A 205 -1.33 -20.64 -17.96
N ALA A 206 -0.66 -21.72 -17.53
CA ALA A 206 -0.52 -22.90 -18.35
C ALA A 206 -1.91 -23.43 -18.70
N LYS A 207 -2.10 -23.87 -19.94
CA LYS A 207 -3.37 -24.50 -20.33
C LYS A 207 -3.53 -25.78 -19.51
N PRO A 208 -4.73 -26.07 -18.97
CA PRO A 208 -4.98 -27.37 -18.35
C PRO A 208 -4.65 -28.47 -19.35
N HIS A 209 -3.93 -29.51 -18.92
CA HIS A 209 -3.75 -30.69 -19.76
C HIS A 209 -5.13 -31.33 -19.96
N ASP A 210 -5.44 -31.76 -21.18
CA ASP A 210 -6.73 -32.39 -21.53
C ASP A 210 -6.96 -33.76 -20.84
N GLY A 211 -6.12 -34.14 -19.87
CA GLY A 211 -6.09 -35.44 -19.20
C GLY A 211 -5.42 -36.56 -20.01
N TRP A 212 -4.92 -36.26 -21.21
CA TRP A 212 -4.24 -37.22 -22.09
C TRP A 212 -2.74 -37.10 -21.97
N HIS A 213 -2.01 -38.11 -21.50
CA HIS A 213 -0.54 -38.08 -21.50
C HIS A 213 0.02 -38.39 -22.89
N ASN A 214 1.31 -38.10 -23.10
CA ASN A 214 1.97 -38.42 -24.37
C ASN A 214 1.95 -39.93 -24.66
N ASP A 215 2.06 -40.76 -23.63
CA ASP A 215 1.94 -42.22 -23.74
C ASP A 215 0.54 -42.64 -24.20
N ASP A 216 -0.50 -41.97 -23.69
CA ASP A 216 -1.89 -42.20 -24.09
C ASP A 216 -2.13 -41.82 -25.56
N ILE A 217 -1.46 -40.75 -26.02
CA ILE A 217 -1.52 -40.29 -27.41
C ILE A 217 -0.77 -41.26 -28.33
N ALA A 218 0.35 -41.83 -27.91
CA ALA A 218 1.11 -42.84 -28.67
C ALA A 218 0.32 -44.15 -28.90
N LEU A 219 -0.64 -44.45 -28.01
CA LEU A 219 -1.56 -45.59 -28.19
C LEU A 219 -2.61 -45.34 -29.27
N LEU A 220 -2.95 -44.07 -29.56
CA LEU A 220 -3.95 -43.72 -30.57
C LEU A 220 -3.42 -44.06 -31.98
N GLY A 221 -4.15 -44.93 -32.69
CA GLY A 221 -3.77 -45.37 -34.03
C GLY A 221 -2.86 -46.60 -34.06
N THR A 222 -2.29 -47.03 -32.94
CA THR A 222 -1.54 -48.30 -32.84
C THR A 222 -2.48 -49.49 -32.68
N MET A 223 -3.55 -49.31 -31.90
CA MET A 223 -4.58 -50.32 -31.64
C MET A 223 -5.99 -49.73 -31.83
N SER A 224 -7.03 -50.58 -31.81
CA SER A 224 -8.39 -50.10 -32.01
C SER A 224 -8.85 -49.16 -30.89
N ASP A 225 -9.71 -48.18 -31.22
CA ASP A 225 -10.23 -47.21 -30.24
C ASP A 225 -10.90 -47.91 -29.03
N ALA A 226 -11.42 -49.13 -29.19
CA ALA A 226 -12.00 -49.94 -28.11
C ALA A 226 -10.94 -50.52 -27.15
N GLN A 227 -9.81 -50.97 -27.69
CA GLN A 227 -8.70 -51.50 -26.88
C GLN A 227 -7.97 -50.39 -26.13
N VAL A 228 -7.77 -49.22 -26.76
CA VAL A 228 -7.22 -48.04 -26.07
C VAL A 228 -8.14 -47.60 -24.93
N ALA A 229 -9.46 -47.59 -25.17
CA ALA A 229 -10.46 -47.25 -24.16
C ALA A 229 -10.40 -48.18 -22.94
N GLN A 230 -10.29 -49.49 -23.17
CA GLN A 230 -10.18 -50.48 -22.10
C GLN A 230 -8.88 -50.32 -21.30
N ARG A 231 -7.76 -50.04 -21.98
CA ARG A 231 -6.44 -49.89 -21.36
C ARG A 231 -6.32 -48.62 -20.51
N LEU A 232 -6.93 -47.53 -20.96
CA LEU A 232 -6.92 -46.23 -20.27
C LEU A 232 -8.09 -46.06 -19.30
N GLY A 233 -9.02 -47.00 -19.22
CA GLY A 233 -10.22 -46.88 -18.39
C GLY A 233 -11.17 -45.75 -18.82
N VAL A 234 -11.07 -45.27 -20.06
CA VAL A 234 -11.88 -44.16 -20.60
C VAL A 234 -12.94 -44.68 -21.56
N LYS A 235 -14.06 -43.96 -21.70
CA LYS A 235 -15.11 -44.38 -22.65
C LYS A 235 -14.62 -44.28 -24.10
N ARG A 236 -14.97 -45.27 -24.93
CA ARG A 236 -14.59 -45.35 -26.37
C ARG A 236 -14.76 -44.05 -27.14
N HIS A 237 -15.86 -43.34 -26.95
CA HIS A 237 -16.13 -42.08 -27.66
C HIS A 237 -15.14 -40.95 -27.31
N VAL A 238 -14.54 -40.97 -26.11
CA VAL A 238 -13.53 -39.99 -25.68
C VAL A 238 -12.22 -40.21 -26.47
N VAL A 239 -11.84 -41.48 -26.66
CA VAL A 239 -10.71 -41.89 -27.50
C VAL A 239 -10.95 -41.49 -28.95
N THR A 240 -12.12 -41.83 -29.51
CA THR A 240 -12.45 -41.48 -30.89
C THR A 240 -12.46 -39.96 -31.11
N ARG A 241 -12.97 -39.19 -30.14
CA ARG A 241 -12.95 -37.72 -30.19
C ARG A 241 -11.51 -37.19 -30.18
N LYS A 242 -10.66 -37.65 -29.24
CA LYS A 242 -9.25 -37.21 -29.17
C LYS A 242 -8.47 -37.59 -30.43
N ARG A 243 -8.66 -38.81 -30.94
CA ARG A 243 -8.09 -39.28 -32.22
C ARG A 243 -8.46 -38.36 -33.38
N ARG A 244 -9.74 -37.97 -33.51
CA ARG A 244 -10.23 -37.05 -34.56
C ARG A 244 -9.63 -35.65 -34.42
N VAL A 245 -9.55 -35.11 -33.20
CA VAL A 245 -8.91 -33.81 -32.94
C VAL A 245 -7.44 -33.82 -33.34
N LEU A 246 -6.73 -34.94 -33.13
CA LEU A 246 -5.33 -35.11 -33.51
C LEU A 246 -5.14 -35.58 -34.96
N GLY A 247 -6.21 -35.77 -35.74
CA GLY A 247 -6.14 -36.20 -37.14
C GLY A 247 -5.62 -37.63 -37.37
N ILE A 248 -5.52 -38.46 -36.32
CA ILE A 248 -4.92 -39.80 -36.42
C ILE A 248 -5.94 -40.77 -37.06
N PRO A 249 -5.60 -41.50 -38.14
CA PRO A 249 -6.51 -42.46 -38.76
C PRO A 249 -6.75 -43.70 -37.87
N SER A 250 -7.96 -44.23 -37.90
CA SER A 250 -8.31 -45.44 -37.14
C SER A 250 -7.64 -46.67 -37.76
N THR A 251 -7.25 -47.64 -36.94
CA THR A 251 -6.71 -48.92 -37.40
C THR A 251 -7.69 -49.68 -38.30
N ARG A 252 -9.01 -49.51 -38.12
CA ARG A 252 -10.04 -50.09 -39.01
C ARG A 252 -10.08 -49.48 -40.42
N ALA A 253 -9.61 -48.24 -40.59
CA ALA A 253 -9.52 -47.61 -41.91
C ALA A 253 -8.33 -48.16 -42.71
N ARG A 254 -7.26 -48.61 -42.02
CA ARG A 254 -6.08 -49.21 -42.67
C ARG A 254 -6.33 -50.63 -43.21
N SER A 255 -7.16 -51.42 -42.54
CA SER A 255 -7.53 -52.77 -43.01
C SER A 255 -8.40 -52.76 -44.26
N CYS A 256 -9.08 -51.67 -44.59
CA CYS A 256 -9.90 -51.57 -45.81
C CYS A 256 -9.07 -51.26 -47.06
N ALA A 257 -7.93 -50.55 -46.92
CA ALA A 257 -7.06 -50.18 -48.03
C ALA A 257 -6.15 -51.33 -48.53
N ALA A 258 -6.04 -52.43 -47.77
CA ALA A 258 -5.18 -53.57 -48.09
C ALA A 258 -5.91 -54.73 -48.80
N SER A 259 -7.24 -54.68 -48.94
CA SER A 259 -8.05 -55.80 -49.47
C SER A 259 -8.56 -55.60 -50.90
N HIS A 260 -8.01 -54.63 -51.64
CA HIS A 260 -8.22 -54.46 -53.08
C HIS A 260 -6.87 -54.49 -53.78
N ARG A 261 -6.30 -55.69 -53.94
CA ARG A 261 -5.32 -55.98 -54.97
C ARG A 261 -5.39 -57.46 -55.33
#